data_AF-A0A8C3H8C0-F1
#
_entry.id   AF-A0A8C3H8C0-F1
#
_cell.length_a   1.000
_cell.length_b   1.000
_cell.length_c   1.000
_cell.angle_alpha   90.00
_cell.angle_beta   90.00
_cell.angle_gamma   90.00
#
_symmetry.space_group_name_H-M   'P 1'
#
loop_
_entity.id
_entity.type
_entity.pdbx_description
1 polymer ?
#
loop_
_entity_poly.entity_id
_entity_poly.type
_entity_poly.pdbx_seq_one_letter_code
_entity_poly.pdbx_strand_id
1 'polypeptide(L)'
;LSIPWARISVGWLAVVHYLACVVPQLGSVLYHLFMNHEGGPAVYHTLLTLDMCGVCMVNTLGALPIIYCTLACSPVPRSAALLAYTALSSYAIICAVTAHSNVRRLRSFAWQALFRFFFFYLRWVGLGTGHPSSLRSYLIMDGLALLGGVINVSRMPERWQPGRFDYWFNSHQIMHVLVVVSILYLHWGVVADLLWVTSYACPQD
;
A
#
# COMPACT_ATOMS: atom_id res chain seq x y z
N LEU A 1 -0.32 1.91 15.81
CA LEU A 1 -1.34 2.38 14.85
C LEU A 1 -2.55 2.88 15.64
N SER A 2 -2.62 4.18 15.96
CA SER A 2 -3.74 4.76 16.71
C SER A 2 -4.52 5.70 15.79
N ILE A 3 -5.75 5.32 15.43
CA ILE A 3 -6.64 6.15 14.62
C ILE A 3 -7.48 7.02 15.57
N PRO A 4 -7.50 8.35 15.41
CA PRO A 4 -8.28 9.25 16.27
C PRO A 4 -9.76 9.26 15.84
N TRP A 5 -10.46 8.15 16.03
CA TRP A 5 -11.84 7.92 15.57
C TRP A 5 -12.82 9.04 15.94
N ALA A 6 -12.72 9.60 17.15
CA ALA A 6 -13.58 10.68 17.62
C ALA A 6 -13.41 12.01 16.87
N ARG A 7 -12.31 12.19 16.12
CA ARG A 7 -12.00 13.43 15.39
C ARG A 7 -12.15 13.30 13.87
N ILE A 8 -12.52 12.13 13.37
CA ILE A 8 -12.61 11.84 11.92
C ILE A 8 -14.06 11.96 11.49
N SER A 9 -14.32 12.78 10.47
CA SER A 9 -15.66 12.99 9.91
C SER A 9 -16.07 11.89 8.93
N VAL A 10 -15.09 11.23 8.30
CA VAL A 10 -15.31 10.20 7.27
C VAL A 10 -14.89 8.81 7.78
N GLY A 11 -15.77 8.18 8.57
CA GLY A 11 -15.47 6.93 9.28
C GLY A 11 -15.08 5.76 8.37
N TRP A 12 -15.68 5.63 7.18
CA TRP A 12 -15.38 4.51 6.28
C TRP A 12 -13.94 4.55 5.75
N LEU A 13 -13.35 5.74 5.55
CA LEU A 13 -11.95 5.88 5.13
C LEU A 13 -10.99 5.43 6.23
N ALA A 14 -11.33 5.69 7.49
CA ALA A 14 -10.55 5.24 8.63
C ALA A 14 -10.57 3.71 8.76
N VAL A 15 -11.72 3.07 8.51
CA VAL A 15 -11.84 1.59 8.46
C VAL A 15 -11.01 1.01 7.32
N VAL A 16 -11.16 1.55 6.11
CA VAL A 16 -10.40 1.13 4.93
C VAL A 16 -8.89 1.24 5.17
N HIS A 17 -8.44 2.35 5.76
CA HIS A 17 -7.04 2.58 6.11
C HIS A 17 -6.54 1.60 7.18
N TYR A 18 -7.34 1.35 8.21
CA TYR A 18 -7.02 0.36 9.23
C TYR A 18 -6.79 -1.02 8.61
N LEU A 19 -7.71 -1.46 7.74
CA LEU A 19 -7.59 -2.72 7.01
C LEU A 19 -6.34 -2.74 6.12
N ALA A 20 -6.05 -1.63 5.42
CA ALA A 20 -4.84 -1.49 4.61
C ALA A 20 -3.56 -1.72 5.43
N CYS A 21 -3.53 -1.27 6.69
CA CYS A 21 -2.37 -1.39 7.56
C CYS A 21 -2.24 -2.75 8.26
N VAL A 22 -3.32 -3.53 8.38
CA VAL A 22 -3.33 -4.77 9.19
C VAL A 22 -3.29 -6.02 8.32
N VAL A 23 -4.08 -6.05 7.24
CA VAL A 23 -4.23 -7.22 6.39
C VAL A 23 -2.91 -7.73 5.79
N PRO A 24 -2.02 -6.89 5.20
CA PRO A 24 -0.71 -7.38 4.72
C PRO A 24 0.12 -8.07 5.80
N GLN A 25 0.04 -7.58 7.05
CA GLN A 25 0.87 -8.09 8.14
C GLN A 25 0.35 -9.44 8.60
N LEU A 26 -0.97 -9.57 8.73
CA LEU A 26 -1.61 -10.83 9.05
C LEU A 26 -1.35 -11.88 7.97
N GLY A 27 -1.52 -11.53 6.70
CA GLY A 27 -1.27 -12.44 5.58
C GLY A 27 0.16 -12.95 5.56
N SER A 28 1.13 -12.04 5.73
CA SER A 28 2.54 -12.36 5.74
C SER A 28 2.95 -13.24 6.92
N VAL A 29 2.51 -12.89 8.14
CA VAL A 29 2.82 -13.68 9.34
C VAL A 29 2.23 -15.08 9.24
N LEU A 30 0.97 -15.22 8.80
CA LEU A 30 0.34 -16.52 8.62
C LEU A 30 1.07 -17.37 7.59
N TYR A 31 1.50 -16.77 6.47
CA TYR A 31 2.28 -17.48 5.47
C TYR A 31 3.61 -17.99 6.03
N HIS A 32 4.44 -17.11 6.60
CA HIS A 32 5.77 -17.52 7.07
C HIS A 32 5.72 -18.46 8.28
N LEU A 33 4.68 -18.39 9.11
CA LEU A 33 4.51 -19.30 10.24
C LEU A 33 4.12 -20.71 9.79
N PHE A 34 3.27 -20.83 8.76
CA PHE A 34 2.68 -22.10 8.34
C PHE A 34 3.14 -22.60 6.96
N MET A 35 4.14 -21.96 6.33
CA MET A 35 4.63 -22.36 5.00
C MET A 35 5.19 -23.80 4.94
N ASN A 36 5.66 -24.34 6.07
CA ASN A 36 6.18 -25.71 6.19
C ASN A 36 5.17 -26.69 6.81
N HIS A 37 3.88 -26.36 6.78
CA HIS A 37 2.82 -27.21 7.33
C HIS A 37 2.72 -28.57 6.60
N GLU A 38 2.36 -29.62 7.33
CA GLU A 38 2.27 -31.01 6.82
C GLU A 38 1.28 -31.18 5.64
N GLY A 39 0.33 -30.25 5.51
CA GLY A 39 -0.60 -30.18 4.37
C GLY A 39 0.06 -29.90 3.01
N GLY A 40 1.39 -29.70 2.97
CA GLY A 40 2.19 -29.76 1.76
C GLY A 40 1.94 -28.60 0.78
N PRO A 41 2.13 -28.83 -0.54
CA PRO A 41 2.09 -27.77 -1.55
C PRO A 41 0.77 -26.98 -1.61
N ALA A 42 -0.37 -27.63 -1.33
CA ALA A 42 -1.67 -26.98 -1.39
C ALA A 42 -1.82 -25.87 -0.33
N VAL A 43 -1.40 -26.15 0.91
CA VAL A 43 -1.41 -25.18 2.00
C VAL A 43 -0.40 -24.06 1.72
N TYR A 44 0.82 -24.42 1.26
CA TYR A 44 1.84 -23.45 0.86
C TYR A 44 1.33 -22.44 -0.18
N HIS A 45 0.70 -22.91 -1.26
CA HIS A 45 0.19 -22.03 -2.32
C HIS A 45 -1.00 -21.18 -1.88
N THR A 46 -1.85 -21.71 -1.01
CA THR A 46 -2.99 -20.96 -0.44
C THR A 46 -2.49 -19.82 0.44
N LEU A 47 -1.55 -20.10 1.33
CA LEU A 47 -0.96 -19.10 2.22
C LEU A 47 -0.13 -18.07 1.46
N LEU A 48 0.62 -18.48 0.44
CA LEU A 48 1.33 -17.55 -0.43
C LEU A 48 0.38 -16.62 -1.18
N THR A 49 -0.76 -17.15 -1.64
CA THR A 49 -1.83 -16.33 -2.24
C THR A 49 -2.39 -15.33 -1.23
N LEU A 50 -2.59 -15.75 0.02
CA LEU A 50 -3.07 -14.87 1.10
C LEU A 50 -2.10 -13.70 1.36
N ASP A 51 -0.79 -13.97 1.44
CA ASP A 51 0.24 -12.94 1.57
C ASP A 51 0.22 -11.95 0.40
N MET A 52 0.16 -12.46 -0.83
CA MET A 52 0.04 -11.63 -2.03
C MET A 52 -1.25 -10.79 -2.06
N CYS A 53 -2.37 -11.35 -1.58
CA CYS A 53 -3.63 -10.61 -1.41
C CYS A 53 -3.47 -9.48 -0.40
N GLY A 54 -2.69 -9.67 0.67
CA GLY A 54 -2.36 -8.63 1.63
C GLY A 54 -1.65 -7.44 1.00
N VAL A 55 -0.61 -7.69 0.20
CA VAL A 55 0.12 -6.66 -0.56
C VAL A 55 -0.80 -5.92 -1.54
N CYS A 56 -1.66 -6.67 -2.22
CA CYS A 56 -2.68 -6.13 -3.12
C CYS A 56 -3.68 -5.21 -2.41
N MET A 57 -4.14 -5.62 -1.21
CA MET A 57 -5.10 -4.86 -0.43
C MET A 57 -4.51 -3.57 0.13
N VAL A 58 -3.27 -3.56 0.64
CA VAL A 58 -2.66 -2.32 1.12
C VAL A 58 -2.49 -1.29 0.00
N ASN A 59 -2.10 -1.74 -1.19
CA ASN A 59 -1.96 -0.84 -2.34
C ASN A 59 -3.31 -0.27 -2.81
N THR A 60 -4.36 -1.07 -2.71
CA THR A 60 -5.72 -0.68 -3.11
C THR A 60 -6.36 0.24 -2.08
N LEU A 61 -6.46 -0.22 -0.84
CA LEU A 61 -7.14 0.47 0.24
C LEU A 61 -6.36 1.71 0.71
N GLY A 62 -5.01 1.65 0.72
CA GLY A 62 -4.16 2.76 1.12
C GLY A 62 -4.27 3.99 0.21
N ALA A 63 -4.64 3.81 -1.06
CA ALA A 63 -4.80 4.91 -2.00
C ALA A 63 -6.17 5.61 -1.91
N LEU A 64 -7.20 4.95 -1.39
CA LEU A 64 -8.55 5.51 -1.34
C LEU A 64 -8.61 6.81 -0.50
N PRO A 65 -8.01 6.87 0.72
CA PRO A 65 -7.91 8.12 1.48
C PRO A 65 -7.12 9.19 0.74
N ILE A 66 -6.06 8.81 0.03
CA ILE A 66 -5.22 9.75 -0.74
C ILE A 66 -6.05 10.40 -1.84
N ILE A 67 -6.75 9.61 -2.65
CA ILE A 67 -7.60 10.10 -3.75
C ILE A 67 -8.74 10.97 -3.19
N TYR A 68 -9.42 10.49 -2.15
CA TYR A 68 -10.52 11.22 -1.53
C TYR A 68 -10.08 12.60 -1.03
N CYS A 69 -8.97 12.65 -0.30
CA CYS A 69 -8.46 13.90 0.27
C CYS A 69 -7.84 14.81 -0.79
N THR A 70 -7.33 14.26 -1.90
CA THR A 70 -6.82 15.07 -3.03
C THR A 70 -7.93 15.80 -3.76
N LEU A 71 -9.08 15.15 -3.93
CA LEU A 71 -10.23 15.68 -4.64
C LEU A 71 -11.36 16.10 -3.67
N ALA A 72 -11.02 16.50 -2.45
CA ALA A 72 -12.01 16.79 -1.41
C ALA A 72 -13.06 17.82 -1.87
N CYS A 73 -12.64 18.82 -2.66
CA CYS A 73 -13.49 19.90 -3.15
C CYS A 73 -14.22 19.63 -4.47
N SER A 74 -13.95 18.50 -5.13
CA SER A 74 -14.52 18.20 -6.44
C SER A 74 -15.29 16.87 -6.38
N PRO A 75 -16.58 16.88 -5.97
CA PRO A 75 -17.32 15.66 -5.65
C PRO A 75 -17.49 14.71 -6.83
N VAL A 76 -17.71 15.24 -8.04
CA VAL A 76 -17.87 14.43 -9.26
C VAL A 76 -16.55 13.76 -9.68
N PRO A 77 -15.43 14.50 -9.87
CA PRO A 77 -14.12 13.90 -10.12
C PRO A 77 -13.69 12.91 -9.03
N ARG A 78 -13.98 13.21 -7.76
CA ARG A 78 -13.64 12.34 -6.62
C ARG A 78 -14.30 10.97 -6.75
N SER A 79 -15.62 10.93 -6.95
CA SER A 79 -16.35 9.67 -7.09
C SER A 79 -15.89 8.89 -8.32
N ALA A 80 -15.69 9.57 -9.45
CA ALA A 80 -15.18 8.95 -10.67
C ALA A 80 -13.78 8.35 -10.48
N ALA A 81 -12.86 9.07 -9.82
CA ALA A 81 -11.50 8.61 -9.55
C ALA A 81 -11.46 7.41 -8.58
N LEU A 82 -12.29 7.42 -7.54
CA LEU A 82 -12.40 6.30 -6.60
C LEU A 82 -12.95 5.05 -7.29
N LEU A 83 -13.99 5.19 -8.12
CA LEU A 83 -14.53 4.08 -8.91
C LEU A 83 -13.51 3.55 -9.93
N ALA A 84 -12.85 4.44 -10.66
CA ALA A 84 -11.83 4.05 -11.62
C ALA A 84 -10.65 3.31 -10.95
N TYR A 85 -10.18 3.81 -9.81
CA TYR A 85 -9.06 3.19 -9.08
C TYR A 85 -9.44 1.84 -8.48
N THR A 86 -10.63 1.72 -7.90
CA THR A 86 -11.12 0.45 -7.35
C THR A 86 -11.31 -0.59 -8.45
N ALA A 87 -11.86 -0.23 -9.60
CA ALA A 87 -12.00 -1.14 -10.74
C ALA A 87 -10.64 -1.59 -11.30
N LEU A 88 -9.72 -0.64 -11.52
CA LEU A 88 -8.35 -0.92 -11.95
C LEU A 88 -7.63 -1.84 -10.96
N SER A 89 -7.82 -1.58 -9.66
CA SER A 89 -7.22 -2.38 -8.60
C SER A 89 -7.80 -3.78 -8.57
N SER A 90 -9.11 -3.97 -8.64
CA SER A 90 -9.73 -5.30 -8.70
C SER A 90 -9.18 -6.13 -9.86
N TYR A 91 -9.02 -5.52 -11.04
CA TYR A 91 -8.37 -6.18 -12.17
C TYR A 91 -6.91 -6.53 -11.89
N ALA A 92 -6.14 -5.60 -11.32
CA ALA A 92 -4.75 -5.82 -10.93
C ALA A 92 -4.59 -6.97 -9.92
N ILE A 93 -5.49 -7.09 -8.94
CA ILE A 93 -5.52 -8.16 -7.94
C ILE A 93 -5.75 -9.51 -8.61
N ILE A 94 -6.77 -9.61 -9.48
CA ILE A 94 -7.05 -10.85 -10.23
C ILE A 94 -5.82 -11.25 -11.04
N CYS A 95 -5.21 -10.31 -11.76
CA CYS A 95 -3.99 -10.57 -12.52
C CYS A 95 -2.79 -10.96 -11.63
N ALA A 96 -2.64 -10.35 -10.45
CA ALA A 96 -1.53 -10.63 -9.54
C ALA A 96 -1.65 -12.02 -8.90
N VAL A 97 -2.85 -12.41 -8.49
CA VAL A 97 -3.15 -13.72 -7.89
C VAL A 97 -3.03 -14.84 -8.93
N THR A 98 -3.47 -14.60 -10.17
CA THR A 98 -3.37 -15.58 -11.27
C THR A 98 -2.01 -15.61 -11.95
N ALA A 99 -1.13 -14.63 -11.70
CA ALA A 99 0.16 -14.55 -12.35
C ALA A 99 1.14 -15.61 -11.82
N HIS A 100 1.64 -16.43 -12.75
CA HIS A 100 2.73 -17.38 -12.52
C HIS A 100 4.14 -16.76 -12.59
N SER A 101 4.28 -15.48 -12.97
CA SER A 101 5.57 -14.79 -13.13
C SER A 101 5.61 -13.47 -12.38
N ASN A 102 6.74 -13.21 -11.72
CA ASN A 102 7.01 -11.96 -11.00
C ASN A 102 6.90 -10.72 -11.89
N VAL A 103 7.23 -10.82 -13.18
CA VAL A 103 7.15 -9.70 -14.13
C VAL A 103 5.68 -9.30 -14.38
N ARG A 104 4.79 -10.29 -14.51
CA ARG A 104 3.35 -10.04 -14.67
C ARG A 104 2.75 -9.40 -13.42
N ARG A 105 3.18 -9.84 -12.23
CA ARG A 105 2.77 -9.24 -10.94
C ARG A 105 3.23 -7.78 -10.83
N LEU A 106 4.49 -7.50 -11.16
CA LEU A 106 5.05 -6.14 -11.13
C LEU A 106 4.30 -5.19 -12.06
N ARG A 107 3.94 -5.66 -13.27
CA ARG A 107 3.17 -4.85 -14.23
C ARG A 107 1.79 -4.46 -13.71
N SER A 108 1.12 -5.34 -12.95
CA SER A 108 -0.17 -5.01 -12.33
C SER A 108 -0.04 -3.87 -11.31
N PHE A 109 1.02 -3.90 -10.50
CA PHE A 109 1.30 -2.83 -9.53
C PHE A 109 1.75 -1.53 -10.17
N ALA A 110 2.41 -1.58 -11.34
CA ALA A 110 2.84 -0.38 -12.05
C ALA A 110 1.67 0.55 -12.40
N TRP A 111 0.53 0.00 -12.85
CA TRP A 111 -0.65 0.83 -13.14
C TRP A 111 -1.23 1.51 -11.90
N GLN A 112 -1.28 0.79 -10.77
CA GLN A 112 -1.72 1.37 -9.50
C GLN A 112 -0.75 2.45 -9.00
N ALA A 113 0.56 2.24 -9.18
CA ALA A 113 1.58 3.24 -8.85
C ALA A 113 1.42 4.50 -9.71
N LEU A 114 1.33 4.36 -11.04
CA LEU A 114 1.15 5.48 -11.97
C LEU A 114 -0.09 6.30 -11.62
N PHE A 115 -1.21 5.64 -11.31
CA PHE A 115 -2.43 6.32 -10.89
C PHE A 115 -2.22 7.11 -9.59
N ARG A 116 -1.52 6.55 -8.59
CA ARG A 116 -1.20 7.27 -7.34
C ARG A 116 -0.26 8.45 -7.57
N PHE A 117 0.79 8.28 -8.38
CA PHE A 117 1.73 9.35 -8.74
C PHE A 117 1.04 10.52 -9.45
N PHE A 118 -0.02 10.25 -10.24
CA PHE A 118 -0.84 11.32 -10.80
C PHE A 118 -1.48 12.21 -9.72
N PHE A 119 -2.02 11.63 -8.63
CA PHE A 119 -2.56 12.43 -7.51
C PHE A 119 -1.47 13.16 -6.72
N PHE A 120 -0.29 12.56 -6.58
CA PHE A 120 0.85 13.26 -5.98
C PHE A 120 1.25 14.48 -6.82
N TYR A 121 1.26 14.32 -8.15
CA TYR A 121 1.51 15.43 -9.06
C TYR A 121 0.44 16.52 -8.91
N LEU A 122 -0.85 16.17 -8.89
CA LEU A 122 -1.93 17.14 -8.66
C LEU A 122 -1.74 17.94 -7.37
N ARG A 123 -1.40 17.27 -6.26
CA ARG A 123 -1.09 17.96 -4.99
C ARG A 123 0.14 18.85 -5.11
N TRP A 124 1.18 18.40 -5.81
CA TRP A 124 2.42 19.14 -6.00
C TRP A 124 2.21 20.45 -6.78
N VAL A 125 1.41 20.41 -7.85
CA VAL A 125 1.10 21.61 -8.67
C VAL A 125 0.01 22.50 -8.07
N GLY A 126 -0.51 22.17 -6.88
CA GLY A 126 -1.55 22.95 -6.20
C GLY A 126 -2.97 22.76 -6.73
N LEU A 127 -3.19 21.81 -7.64
CA LEU A 127 -4.54 21.44 -8.12
C LEU A 127 -5.25 20.44 -7.19
N GLY A 128 -4.48 19.76 -6.33
CA GLY A 128 -4.96 18.81 -5.34
C GLY A 128 -4.99 19.39 -3.94
N THR A 129 -5.89 18.86 -3.12
CA THR A 129 -6.06 19.21 -1.70
C THR A 129 -5.37 18.19 -0.78
N GLY A 130 -5.16 18.52 0.49
CA GLY A 130 -4.55 17.64 1.47
C GLY A 130 -3.59 18.34 2.42
N HIS A 131 -3.18 17.64 3.46
CA HIS A 131 -2.22 18.19 4.43
C HIS A 131 -0.83 18.36 3.79
N PRO A 132 -0.10 19.46 3.99
CA PRO A 132 1.19 19.70 3.33
C PRO A 132 2.25 18.63 3.66
N SER A 133 2.22 18.04 4.86
CA SER A 133 3.15 16.97 5.24
C SER A 133 2.77 15.57 4.74
N SER A 134 1.52 15.36 4.28
CA SER A 134 1.08 14.02 3.87
C SER A 134 1.71 13.60 2.55
N LEU A 135 1.89 14.53 1.60
CA LEU A 135 2.56 14.25 0.33
C LEU A 135 3.98 13.71 0.53
N ARG A 136 4.78 14.35 1.41
CA ARG A 136 6.13 13.86 1.76
C ARG A 136 6.08 12.45 2.34
N SER A 137 5.11 12.18 3.21
CA SER A 137 4.94 10.86 3.82
C SER A 137 4.60 9.79 2.76
N TYR A 138 3.75 10.11 1.79
CA TYR A 138 3.42 9.20 0.70
C TYR A 138 4.58 8.94 -0.26
N LEU A 139 5.39 9.96 -0.57
CA LEU A 139 6.59 9.78 -1.38
C LEU A 139 7.62 8.88 -0.68
N ILE A 140 7.81 9.05 0.63
CA ILE A 140 8.69 8.18 1.42
C ILE A 140 8.12 6.76 1.48
N MET A 141 6.82 6.60 1.70
CA MET A 141 6.14 5.31 1.68
C MET A 141 6.41 4.55 0.37
N ASP A 142 6.13 5.15 -0.79
CA ASP A 142 6.35 4.47 -2.09
C ASP A 142 7.83 4.25 -2.37
N GLY A 143 8.71 5.18 -1.96
CA GLY A 143 10.16 5.01 -2.08
C GLY A 143 10.68 3.81 -1.27
N LEU A 144 10.23 3.64 -0.04
CA LEU A 144 10.59 2.51 0.81
C LEU A 144 10.03 1.19 0.28
N ALA A 145 8.78 1.18 -0.20
CA ALA A 145 8.17 0.00 -0.80
C ALA A 145 8.90 -0.45 -2.07
N LEU A 146 9.25 0.51 -2.95
CA LEU A 146 10.03 0.24 -4.15
C LEU A 146 11.42 -0.28 -3.80
N LEU A 147 12.11 0.36 -2.85
CA LEU A 147 13.44 -0.07 -2.40
C LEU A 147 13.40 -1.50 -1.84
N GLY A 148 12.44 -1.83 -0.98
CA GLY A 148 12.25 -3.17 -0.46
C GLY A 148 12.00 -4.20 -1.56
N GLY A 149 11.16 -3.86 -2.55
CA GLY A 149 10.92 -4.71 -3.71
C GLY A 149 12.17 -4.95 -4.56
N VAL A 150 12.98 -3.92 -4.81
CA VAL A 150 14.25 -4.02 -5.53
C VAL A 150 15.25 -4.90 -4.78
N ILE A 151 15.36 -4.74 -3.46
CA ILE A 151 16.24 -5.55 -2.60
C ILE A 151 15.83 -7.02 -2.68
N ASN A 152 14.54 -7.33 -2.52
CA ASN A 152 14.01 -8.69 -2.57
C ASN A 152 14.20 -9.35 -3.95
N VAL A 153 13.97 -8.61 -5.05
CA VAL A 153 14.15 -9.14 -6.41
C VAL A 153 15.62 -9.35 -6.75
N SER A 154 16.49 -8.43 -6.33
CA SER A 154 17.94 -8.52 -6.58
C SER A 154 18.64 -9.56 -5.70
N ARG A 155 17.97 -10.02 -4.63
CA ARG A 155 18.49 -10.94 -3.62
C ARG A 155 19.76 -10.41 -2.93
N MET A 156 19.83 -9.11 -2.70
CA MET A 156 20.95 -8.50 -1.99
C MET A 156 20.64 -8.40 -0.49
N PRO A 157 21.56 -8.75 0.42
CA PRO A 157 22.99 -9.02 0.20
C PRO A 157 23.35 -10.50 -0.03
N GLU A 158 22.42 -11.44 0.10
CA GLU A 158 22.72 -12.89 0.07
C GLU A 158 23.30 -13.38 -1.26
N ARG A 159 23.01 -12.67 -2.36
CA ARG A 159 23.62 -12.88 -3.67
C ARG A 159 25.14 -12.68 -3.63
N TRP A 160 25.65 -11.79 -2.79
CA TRP A 160 27.08 -11.51 -2.69
C TRP A 160 27.82 -12.49 -1.79
N GLN A 161 27.18 -13.00 -0.74
CA GLN A 161 27.77 -13.98 0.18
C GLN A 161 26.75 -15.08 0.53
N PRO A 162 26.61 -16.09 -0.34
CA PRO A 162 25.74 -17.23 -0.09
C PRO A 162 26.09 -17.94 1.22
N GLY A 163 25.10 -18.34 2.01
CA GLY A 163 25.29 -19.03 3.30
C GLY A 163 25.52 -18.11 4.51
N ARG A 164 25.91 -16.85 4.31
CA ARG A 164 26.16 -15.92 5.44
C ARG A 164 24.89 -15.32 6.02
N PHE A 165 23.86 -15.15 5.19
CA PHE A 165 22.63 -14.44 5.51
C PHE A 165 21.42 -15.37 5.69
N ASP A 166 21.64 -16.67 5.89
CA ASP A 166 20.57 -17.68 5.92
C ASP A 166 19.57 -17.42 7.06
N TYR A 167 20.04 -16.98 8.23
CA TYR A 167 19.20 -16.69 9.38
C TYR A 167 18.84 -15.20 9.55
N TRP A 168 19.77 -14.31 9.23
CA TRP A 168 19.67 -12.88 9.53
C TRP A 168 20.07 -12.01 8.34
N PHE A 169 19.35 -10.91 8.16
CA PHE A 169 19.62 -9.89 7.15
C PHE A 169 19.60 -10.40 5.70
N ASN A 170 18.85 -11.47 5.41
CA ASN A 170 18.52 -11.78 4.03
C ASN A 170 17.64 -10.68 3.42
N SER A 171 17.65 -10.57 2.09
CA SER A 171 16.87 -9.57 1.35
C SER A 171 15.38 -9.58 1.71
N HIS A 172 14.83 -10.75 2.01
CA HIS A 172 13.42 -10.91 2.32
C HIS A 172 13.05 -10.31 3.68
N GLN A 173 13.89 -10.52 4.71
CA GLN A 173 13.75 -9.87 6.01
C GLN A 173 13.89 -8.34 5.88
N ILE A 174 14.87 -7.87 5.11
CA ILE A 174 15.07 -6.44 4.88
C ILE A 174 13.85 -5.83 4.18
N MET A 175 13.31 -6.50 3.18
CA MET A 175 12.08 -6.09 2.50
C MET A 175 10.92 -5.95 3.50
N HIS A 176 10.68 -6.96 4.35
CA HIS A 176 9.62 -6.89 5.36
C HIS A 176 9.78 -5.71 6.31
N VAL A 177 10.99 -5.44 6.79
CA VAL A 177 11.26 -4.27 7.63
C VAL A 177 10.94 -2.97 6.89
N LEU A 178 11.38 -2.83 5.63
CA LEU A 178 11.10 -1.65 4.82
C LEU A 178 9.59 -1.48 4.53
N VAL A 179 8.86 -2.57 4.31
CA VAL A 179 7.40 -2.55 4.13
C VAL A 179 6.70 -2.11 5.40
N VAL A 180 7.10 -2.58 6.58
CA VAL A 180 6.53 -2.11 7.86
C VAL A 180 6.76 -0.61 8.03
N VAL A 181 7.98 -0.12 7.79
CA VAL A 181 8.28 1.32 7.88
C VAL A 181 7.48 2.11 6.82
N SER A 182 7.35 1.59 5.61
CA SER A 182 6.50 2.18 4.55
C SER A 182 5.05 2.34 5.02
N ILE A 183 4.48 1.31 5.67
CA ILE A 183 3.11 1.35 6.20
C ILE A 183 2.97 2.34 7.36
N LEU A 184 4.01 2.58 8.15
CA LEU A 184 4.01 3.66 9.15
C LEU A 184 3.93 5.04 8.50
N TYR A 185 4.69 5.28 7.42
CA TYR A 185 4.60 6.53 6.66
C TYR A 185 3.25 6.69 5.95
N LEU A 186 2.69 5.61 5.39
CA LEU A 186 1.30 5.59 4.91
C LEU A 186 0.35 6.02 6.02
N HIS A 187 0.51 5.44 7.22
CA HIS A 187 -0.35 5.75 8.35
C HIS A 187 -0.28 7.21 8.77
N TRP A 188 0.92 7.77 8.94
CA TRP A 188 1.08 9.16 9.31
C TRP A 188 0.54 10.12 8.24
N GLY A 189 0.76 9.82 6.96
CA GLY A 189 0.22 10.61 5.85
C GLY A 189 -1.31 10.61 5.83
N VAL A 190 -1.93 9.42 5.91
CA VAL A 190 -3.40 9.29 5.89
C VAL A 190 -4.04 9.90 7.13
N VAL A 191 -3.47 9.70 8.32
CA VAL A 191 -4.01 10.32 9.54
C VAL A 191 -3.95 11.85 9.46
N ALA A 192 -2.85 12.41 8.94
CA ALA A 192 -2.75 13.85 8.72
C ALA A 192 -3.82 14.35 7.75
N ASP A 193 -4.03 13.65 6.63
CA ASP A 193 -5.08 14.00 5.65
C ASP A 193 -6.50 13.86 6.21
N LEU A 194 -6.79 12.79 6.95
CA LEU A 194 -8.11 12.55 7.54
C LEU A 194 -8.46 13.59 8.62
N LEU A 195 -7.47 14.08 9.37
CA LEU A 195 -7.67 15.17 10.32
C LEU A 195 -7.76 16.52 9.63
N TRP A 196 -7.02 16.71 8.54
CA TRP A 196 -7.07 17.94 7.77
C TRP A 196 -8.43 18.14 7.11
N VAL A 197 -8.96 17.09 6.46
CA VAL A 197 -10.24 17.15 5.73
C VAL A 197 -11.46 17.40 6.64
N THR A 198 -11.36 17.13 7.95
CA THR A 198 -12.45 17.44 8.88
C THR A 198 -12.60 18.94 9.16
N SER A 199 -11.48 19.67 9.10
CA SER A 199 -11.41 21.10 9.41
C SER A 199 -11.32 21.98 8.16
N TYR A 200 -11.07 21.39 7.00
CA TYR A 200 -10.84 22.13 5.77
C TYR A 200 -12.16 22.55 5.09
N ALA A 201 -12.31 23.85 4.85
CA ALA A 201 -13.39 24.40 4.04
C ALA A 201 -12.90 24.61 2.61
N CYS A 202 -13.61 24.03 1.65
CA CYS A 202 -13.32 24.29 0.24
C CYS A 202 -13.60 25.75 -0.11
N PRO A 203 -12.76 26.39 -0.94
CA PRO A 203 -13.07 27.70 -1.49
C PRO A 203 -14.46 27.68 -2.12
N GLN A 204 -15.27 28.70 -1.83
CA GLN A 204 -16.48 28.95 -2.60
C GLN A 204 -16.05 29.69 -3.86
N ASP A 205 -16.14 29.02 -5.00
CA ASP A 205 -16.04 29.66 -6.31
C ASP A 205 -17.23 30.60 -6.54
#